data_AF-A0A3A1YJ39-F1
#
_entry.id   AF-A0A3A1YJ39-F1
#
_cell.length_a   1.000
_cell.length_b   1.000
_cell.length_c   1.000
_cell.angle_alpha   90.00
_cell.angle_beta   90.00
_cell.angle_gamma   90.00
#
_symmetry.space_group_name_H-M   'P 1'
#
loop_
_entity.id
_entity.type
_entity.pdbx_description
1 polymer ?
#
loop_
_entity_poly.entity_id
_entity_poly.type
_entity_poly.pdbx_seq_one_letter_code
_entity_poly.pdbx_strand_id
1 'polypeptide(L)'
;MLFSFFSGKLFKRIINYTFNRERKRLLQLKELDYFIDKLGNDFKDSFIIPDLKEQYFYLRTGINTNITSIQKYIDLKNKLGGNFTWKNIKIAKDYFIFKNNIIAVNIPKWLVILTYISLGIIFALFIICIGMLIYFFDSFALFTKEIWVKFVVIEFIALTSAMFFLHNIHPALQAISIKKRLRNLN
;
A
#
# COMPACT_ATOMS: atom_id res chain seq x y z
N MET A 1 -18.00 29.14 -13.28
CA MET A 1 -16.74 29.86 -12.99
C MET A 1 -16.46 30.11 -11.49
N LEU A 2 -17.36 29.75 -10.56
CA LEU A 2 -17.16 29.94 -9.10
C LEU A 2 -16.48 28.75 -8.39
N PHE A 3 -16.55 27.54 -8.95
CA PHE A 3 -16.00 26.32 -8.33
C PHE A 3 -14.45 26.20 -8.40
N SER A 4 -13.82 26.84 -9.38
CA SER A 4 -12.35 26.83 -9.55
C SER A 4 -11.64 27.78 -8.57
N PHE A 5 -12.33 28.83 -8.11
CA PHE A 5 -11.77 29.82 -7.19
C PHE A 5 -11.80 29.35 -5.72
N PHE A 6 -12.83 28.58 -5.34
CA PHE A 6 -12.96 28.02 -3.99
C PHE A 6 -12.00 26.86 -3.73
N SER A 7 -11.76 26.00 -4.72
CA SER A 7 -10.85 24.86 -4.60
C SER A 7 -9.39 25.28 -4.47
N GLY A 8 -8.94 26.25 -5.26
CA GLY A 8 -7.55 26.75 -5.20
C GLY A 8 -7.22 27.43 -3.87
N LYS A 9 -8.15 28.20 -3.29
CA LYS A 9 -7.95 28.89 -2.01
C LYS A 9 -7.91 27.90 -0.83
N LEU A 10 -8.75 26.86 -0.86
CA LEU A 10 -8.72 25.78 0.14
C LEU A 10 -7.47 24.91 0.02
N PHE A 11 -7.07 24.51 -1.19
CA PHE A 11 -5.83 23.77 -1.43
C PHE A 11 -4.62 24.55 -0.95
N LYS A 12 -4.53 25.84 -1.28
CA LYS A 12 -3.43 26.71 -0.84
C LYS A 12 -3.38 26.84 0.69
N ARG A 13 -4.54 26.81 1.36
CA ARG A 13 -4.65 26.85 2.82
C ARG A 13 -4.20 25.54 3.47
N ILE A 14 -4.56 24.39 2.88
CA ILE A 14 -4.14 23.06 3.33
C ILE A 14 -2.63 22.89 3.13
N ILE A 15 -2.11 23.25 1.95
CA ILE A 15 -0.68 23.21 1.65
C ILE A 15 0.09 24.12 2.60
N ASN A 16 -0.36 25.37 2.80
CA ASN A 16 0.29 26.29 3.74
C ASN A 16 0.21 25.79 5.19
N TYR A 17 -0.88 25.11 5.59
CA TYR A 17 -0.99 24.53 6.92
C TYR A 17 -0.01 23.37 7.12
N THR A 18 0.06 22.44 6.16
CA THR A 18 1.00 21.30 6.19
C THR A 18 2.44 21.80 6.14
N PHE A 19 2.76 22.74 5.26
CA PHE A 19 4.08 23.32 5.12
C PHE A 19 4.49 24.14 6.35
N ASN A 20 3.57 24.91 6.95
CA ASN A 20 3.85 25.61 8.22
C ASN A 20 3.98 24.65 9.40
N ARG A 21 3.27 23.52 9.40
CA ARG A 21 3.40 22.49 10.43
C ARG A 21 4.75 21.79 10.32
N GLU A 22 5.18 21.44 9.11
CA GLU A 22 6.52 20.91 8.84
C GLU A 22 7.60 21.93 9.18
N ARG A 23 7.42 23.21 8.80
CA ARG A 23 8.36 24.27 9.13
C ARG A 23 8.45 24.55 10.62
N LYS A 24 7.35 24.51 11.37
CA LYS A 24 7.35 24.59 12.85
C LYS A 24 8.07 23.40 13.46
N ARG A 25 7.87 22.18 12.94
CA ARG A 25 8.64 21.01 13.36
C ARG A 25 10.13 21.15 13.06
N LEU A 26 10.49 21.65 11.88
CA LEU A 26 11.90 21.89 11.51
C LEU A 26 12.53 23.00 12.35
N LEU A 27 11.79 24.05 12.71
CA LEU A 27 12.25 25.09 13.63
C LEU A 27 12.42 24.55 15.06
N GLN A 28 11.49 23.74 15.54
CA GLN A 28 11.63 23.01 16.81
C GLN A 28 12.80 22.03 16.80
N LEU A 29 13.05 21.36 15.68
CA LEU A 29 14.22 20.50 15.49
C LEU A 29 15.53 21.30 15.45
N LYS A 30 15.52 22.51 14.88
CA LYS A 30 16.68 23.41 14.84
C LYS A 30 17.00 24.00 16.22
N GLU A 31 15.96 24.31 17.00
CA GLU A 31 16.11 24.64 18.42
C GLU A 31 16.61 23.43 19.21
N LEU A 32 16.13 22.22 18.88
CA LEU A 32 16.68 20.98 19.43
C LEU A 32 18.16 20.80 19.08
N ASP A 33 18.61 21.10 17.86
CA ASP A 33 20.02 20.98 17.43
C ASP A 33 20.96 21.77 18.34
N TYR A 34 20.56 22.97 18.77
CA TYR A 34 21.28 23.78 19.76
C TYR A 34 21.33 23.13 21.16
N PHE A 35 20.30 22.37 21.53
CA PHE A 35 20.29 21.55 22.75
C PHE A 35 21.02 20.22 22.57
N ILE A 36 21.08 19.66 21.36
CA ILE A 36 21.71 18.38 21.03
C ILE A 36 23.23 18.46 21.20
N ASP A 37 23.85 19.57 20.84
CA ASP A 37 25.28 19.82 21.12
C ASP A 37 25.58 19.97 22.62
N LYS A 38 24.56 20.23 23.44
CA LYS A 38 24.63 20.30 24.91
C LYS A 38 24.17 19.01 25.62
N LEU A 39 23.48 18.13 24.91
CA LEU A 39 23.05 16.82 25.39
C LEU A 39 24.24 15.88 25.25
N GLY A 40 24.62 15.21 26.33
CA GLY A 40 25.78 14.30 26.32
C GLY A 40 25.70 13.28 25.18
N ASN A 41 26.86 12.85 24.67
CA ASN A 41 26.98 11.92 23.53
C ASN A 41 26.02 10.72 23.62
N ASP A 42 25.76 10.23 24.84
CA ASP A 42 24.82 9.13 25.10
C ASP A 42 23.39 9.41 24.62
N PHE A 43 22.85 10.62 24.76
CA PHE A 43 21.50 10.94 24.29
C PHE A 43 21.44 10.98 22.76
N LYS A 44 22.47 11.54 22.12
CA LYS A 44 22.59 11.58 20.66
C LYS A 44 22.66 10.17 20.08
N ASP A 45 23.49 9.32 20.66
CA ASP A 45 23.71 7.97 20.17
C ASP A 45 22.56 7.01 20.50
N SER A 46 21.88 7.19 21.65
CA SER A 46 20.79 6.30 22.09
C SER A 46 19.39 6.71 21.58
N PHE A 47 19.15 7.98 21.30
CA PHE A 47 17.83 8.48 20.94
C PHE A 47 17.77 9.09 19.54
N ILE A 48 18.65 10.06 19.25
CA ILE A 48 18.57 10.85 18.00
C ILE A 48 18.94 10.00 16.79
N ILE A 49 20.08 9.30 16.83
CA ILE A 49 20.54 8.48 15.70
C ILE A 49 19.55 7.34 15.37
N PRO A 50 19.04 6.58 16.36
CA PRO A 50 18.02 5.56 16.08
C PRO A 50 16.73 6.14 15.48
N ASP A 51 16.21 7.23 16.03
CA ASP A 51 14.99 7.89 15.53
C ASP A 51 15.17 8.38 14.09
N LEU A 52 16.29 9.02 13.76
CA LEU A 52 16.62 9.45 12.40
C LEU A 52 16.68 8.27 11.42
N LYS A 53 17.25 7.13 11.84
CA LYS A 53 17.30 5.92 11.00
C LYS A 53 15.91 5.33 10.76
N GLU A 54 15.07 5.28 11.79
CA GLU A 54 13.67 4.84 11.68
C GLU A 54 12.86 5.74 10.75
N GLN A 55 12.98 7.06 10.89
CA GLN A 55 12.34 8.04 10.01
C GLN A 55 12.82 7.93 8.57
N TYR A 56 14.13 7.83 8.35
CA TYR A 56 14.71 7.66 7.01
C TYR A 56 14.20 6.37 6.36
N PHE A 57 14.19 5.26 7.10
CA PHE A 57 13.67 3.99 6.62
C PHE A 57 12.19 4.08 6.26
N TYR A 58 11.37 4.71 7.11
CA TYR A 58 9.96 4.94 6.83
C TYR A 58 9.75 5.81 5.58
N LEU A 59 10.51 6.88 5.40
CA LEU A 59 10.42 7.73 4.21
C LEU A 59 10.75 6.96 2.92
N ARG A 60 11.74 6.05 2.98
CA ARG A 60 12.19 5.29 1.80
C ARG A 60 11.32 4.08 1.48
N THR A 61 10.73 3.44 2.50
CA THR A 61 10.04 2.16 2.35
C THR A 61 8.54 2.22 2.63
N GLY A 62 8.11 3.24 3.36
CA GLY A 62 6.76 3.38 3.90
C GLY A 62 6.42 2.40 5.02
N ILE A 63 7.41 1.67 5.57
CA ILE A 63 7.23 0.69 6.64
C ILE A 63 7.63 1.35 7.96
N ASN A 64 6.64 1.58 8.85
CA ASN A 64 6.93 2.05 10.20
C ASN A 64 7.44 0.87 11.05
N THR A 65 8.65 0.98 11.58
CA THR A 65 9.32 -0.07 12.35
C THR A 65 10.46 0.50 13.18
N ASN A 66 10.97 -0.28 14.13
CA ASN A 66 12.07 0.13 15.00
C ASN A 66 13.44 -0.22 14.42
N ILE A 67 14.49 0.39 14.96
CA ILE A 67 15.88 0.24 14.51
C ILE A 67 16.34 -1.22 14.44
N THR A 68 15.91 -2.05 15.39
CA THR A 68 16.29 -3.48 15.44
C THR A 68 15.59 -4.32 14.37
N SER A 69 14.41 -3.89 13.90
CA SER A 69 13.66 -4.58 12.86
C SER A 69 14.04 -4.12 11.45
N ILE A 70 14.61 -2.91 11.29
CA ILE A 70 15.08 -2.40 9.99
C ILE A 70 16.02 -3.41 9.33
N GLN A 71 17.01 -3.92 10.07
CA GLN A 71 17.96 -4.88 9.52
C GLN A 71 17.26 -6.14 9.01
N LYS A 72 16.25 -6.63 9.73
CA LYS A 72 15.46 -7.82 9.35
C LYS A 72 14.69 -7.59 8.04
N TYR A 73 14.18 -6.37 7.80
CA TYR A 73 13.55 -6.01 6.54
C TYR A 73 14.54 -5.89 5.38
N ILE A 74 15.74 -5.36 5.65
CA ILE A 74 16.84 -5.31 4.67
C ILE A 74 17.24 -6.73 4.27
N ASP A 75 17.46 -7.61 5.24
CA ASP A 75 17.81 -9.01 5.01
C ASP A 75 16.72 -9.74 4.23
N LEU A 76 15.44 -9.52 4.58
CA LEU A 76 14.31 -10.06 3.84
C LEU A 76 14.34 -9.61 2.38
N LYS A 77 14.51 -8.30 2.13
CA LYS A 77 14.55 -7.77 0.76
C LYS A 77 15.71 -8.37 -0.04
N ASN A 78 16.89 -8.45 0.57
CA ASN A 78 18.07 -9.02 -0.07
C ASN A 78 17.86 -10.50 -0.43
N LYS A 79 17.23 -11.28 0.45
CA LYS A 79 16.86 -12.68 0.17
C LYS A 79 15.85 -12.81 -0.96
N LEU A 80 14.84 -11.94 -1.01
CA LEU A 80 13.81 -11.99 -2.05
C LEU A 80 14.36 -11.67 -3.45
N GLY A 81 15.36 -10.80 -3.54
CA GLY A 81 16.02 -10.38 -4.78
C GLY A 81 15.30 -9.25 -5.52
N GLY A 82 15.81 -8.87 -6.70
CA GLY A 82 15.41 -7.66 -7.43
C GLY A 82 13.93 -7.56 -7.84
N ASN A 83 13.23 -8.69 -7.91
CA ASN A 83 11.81 -8.72 -8.32
C ASN A 83 10.84 -8.27 -7.20
N PHE A 84 11.31 -8.14 -5.97
CA PHE A 84 10.49 -7.71 -4.84
C PHE A 84 10.88 -6.31 -4.39
N THR A 85 9.98 -5.36 -4.57
CA THR A 85 10.19 -3.97 -4.15
C THR A 85 9.76 -3.76 -2.70
N TRP A 86 10.19 -2.63 -2.11
CA TRP A 86 9.70 -2.22 -0.79
C TRP A 86 8.18 -2.09 -0.73
N LYS A 87 7.52 -1.76 -1.85
CA LYS A 87 6.06 -1.70 -1.94
C LYS A 87 5.42 -3.07 -1.73
N ASN A 88 5.95 -4.13 -2.35
CA ASN A 88 5.47 -5.50 -2.16
C ASN A 88 5.60 -5.93 -0.69
N ILE A 89 6.76 -5.65 -0.10
CA ILE A 89 7.07 -5.98 1.30
C ILE A 89 6.16 -5.21 2.25
N LYS A 90 5.93 -3.91 2.01
CA LYS A 90 5.03 -3.07 2.79
C LYS A 90 3.60 -3.60 2.77
N ILE A 91 3.10 -4.00 1.60
CA ILE A 91 1.73 -4.50 1.42
C ILE A 91 1.52 -5.84 2.15
N ALA A 92 2.55 -6.68 2.22
CA ALA A 92 2.49 -7.96 2.92
C ALA A 92 2.79 -7.87 4.43
N LYS A 93 3.10 -6.68 4.95
CA LYS A 93 3.63 -6.47 6.30
C LYS A 93 2.77 -7.13 7.40
N ASP A 94 1.45 -7.06 7.28
CA ASP A 94 0.53 -7.55 8.31
C ASP A 94 0.58 -9.08 8.48
N TYR A 95 1.17 -9.80 7.52
CA TYR A 95 1.37 -11.25 7.56
C TYR A 95 2.77 -11.64 8.05
N PHE A 96 3.61 -10.67 8.43
CA PHE A 96 4.96 -10.94 8.91
C PHE A 96 4.96 -11.20 10.42
N ILE A 97 5.64 -12.26 10.81
CA ILE A 97 5.93 -12.61 12.19
C ILE A 97 7.44 -12.62 12.37
N PHE A 98 7.90 -11.92 13.40
CA PHE A 98 9.30 -11.93 13.78
C PHE A 98 9.59 -13.19 14.60
N LYS A 99 10.36 -14.13 14.03
CA LYS A 99 10.83 -15.35 14.72
C LYS A 99 12.35 -15.46 14.60
N ASN A 100 13.04 -15.68 15.71
CA ASN A 100 14.48 -15.98 15.76
C ASN A 100 15.33 -15.06 14.86
N ASN A 101 15.16 -13.74 15.02
CA ASN A 101 15.81 -12.69 14.22
C ASN A 101 15.47 -12.64 12.72
N ILE A 102 14.54 -13.46 12.22
CA ILE A 102 14.12 -13.49 10.82
C ILE A 102 12.64 -13.11 10.71
N ILE A 103 12.27 -12.50 9.58
CA ILE A 103 10.87 -12.30 9.21
C ILE A 103 10.34 -13.59 8.59
N ALA A 104 9.40 -14.24 9.27
CA ALA A 104 8.63 -15.36 8.76
C ALA A 104 7.27 -14.89 8.26
N VAL A 105 6.79 -15.44 7.14
CA VAL A 105 5.46 -15.09 6.60
C VAL A 105 4.43 -16.11 7.08
N ASN A 106 3.49 -15.67 7.92
CA ASN A 106 2.41 -16.49 8.43
C ASN A 106 1.08 -16.10 7.81
N ILE A 107 0.49 -17.03 7.07
CA ILE A 107 -0.80 -16.85 6.41
C ILE A 107 -1.61 -18.10 6.74
N PRO A 108 -2.79 -17.95 7.36
CA PRO A 108 -3.67 -19.07 7.64
C PRO A 108 -4.07 -19.80 6.35
N LYS A 109 -4.16 -21.13 6.38
CA LYS A 109 -4.53 -21.93 5.20
C LYS A 109 -5.90 -21.53 4.62
N TRP A 110 -6.87 -21.25 5.49
CA TRP A 110 -8.20 -20.81 5.06
C TRP A 110 -8.17 -19.50 4.28
N LEU A 111 -7.28 -18.56 4.66
CA LEU A 111 -7.14 -17.28 3.98
C LEU A 111 -6.51 -17.44 2.60
N VAL A 112 -5.58 -18.39 2.45
CA VAL A 112 -5.02 -18.77 1.14
C VAL A 112 -6.12 -19.30 0.22
N ILE A 113 -6.98 -20.19 0.72
CA ILE A 113 -8.11 -20.72 -0.04
C ILE A 113 -9.07 -19.61 -0.44
N LEU A 114 -9.46 -18.74 0.50
CA LEU A 114 -10.33 -17.59 0.24
C LEU A 114 -9.75 -16.68 -0.84
N THR A 115 -8.44 -16.40 -0.78
CA THR A 115 -7.73 -15.58 -1.77
C THR A 115 -7.87 -16.15 -3.19
N TYR A 116 -7.71 -17.47 -3.35
CA TYR A 116 -7.86 -18.12 -4.65
C TYR A 116 -9.31 -18.18 -5.13
N ILE A 117 -10.28 -18.39 -4.22
CA ILE A 117 -11.71 -18.32 -4.55
C ILE A 117 -12.07 -16.92 -5.03
N SER A 118 -11.64 -15.87 -4.33
CA SER A 118 -11.85 -14.47 -4.74
C SER A 118 -11.21 -14.16 -6.09
N LEU A 119 -10.01 -14.67 -6.37
CA LEU A 119 -9.41 -14.58 -7.71
C LEU A 119 -10.30 -15.22 -8.79
N GLY A 120 -10.87 -16.40 -8.49
CA GLY A 120 -11.82 -17.07 -9.39
C GLY A 120 -13.07 -16.23 -9.65
N ILE A 121 -13.63 -15.60 -8.61
CA ILE A 121 -14.78 -14.68 -8.75
C ILE A 121 -14.43 -13.47 -9.61
N ILE A 122 -13.27 -12.84 -9.39
CA ILE A 122 -12.79 -11.71 -10.20
C ILE A 122 -12.67 -12.12 -11.68
N PHE A 123 -12.09 -13.29 -11.95
CA PHE A 123 -11.93 -13.80 -13.31
C PHE A 123 -13.28 -14.11 -13.97
N ALA A 124 -14.22 -14.70 -13.23
CA ALA A 124 -15.58 -14.95 -13.72
C ALA A 124 -16.32 -13.64 -14.05
N LEU A 125 -16.26 -12.64 -13.18
CA LEU A 125 -16.82 -11.31 -13.43
C LEU A 125 -16.23 -10.69 -14.70
N PHE A 126 -14.91 -10.79 -14.89
CA PHE A 126 -14.24 -10.27 -16.07
C PHE A 126 -14.71 -10.96 -17.36
N ILE A 127 -14.89 -12.28 -17.35
CA ILE A 127 -15.45 -13.03 -18.49
C ILE A 127 -16.89 -12.59 -18.77
N ILE A 128 -17.72 -12.42 -17.73
CA ILE A 128 -19.11 -11.97 -17.89
C ILE A 128 -19.15 -10.58 -18.53
N CYS A 129 -18.35 -9.63 -18.06
CA CYS A 129 -18.25 -8.28 -18.65
C CYS A 129 -17.87 -8.33 -20.14
N ILE A 130 -16.85 -9.12 -20.49
CA ILE A 130 -16.43 -9.28 -21.90
C ILE A 130 -17.53 -9.95 -22.72
N GLY A 131 -18.14 -11.02 -22.20
CA GLY A 131 -19.21 -11.74 -22.89
C GLY A 131 -20.42 -10.85 -23.15
N MET A 132 -20.79 -10.02 -22.18
CA MET A 132 -21.86 -9.03 -22.31
C MET A 132 -21.53 -7.96 -23.37
N LEU A 133 -20.30 -7.45 -23.38
CA LEU A 133 -19.84 -6.50 -24.41
C LEU A 133 -19.91 -7.10 -25.82
N ILE A 134 -19.49 -8.36 -25.99
CA ILE A 134 -19.54 -9.05 -27.29
C ILE A 134 -21.00 -9.31 -27.70
N TYR A 135 -21.82 -9.85 -26.80
CA TYR A 135 -23.22 -10.19 -27.10
C TYR A 135 -24.03 -8.97 -27.55
N PHE A 136 -23.75 -7.80 -26.98
CA PHE A 136 -24.47 -6.57 -27.31
C PHE A 136 -23.77 -5.69 -28.35
N PHE A 137 -22.61 -6.10 -28.87
CA PHE A 137 -21.80 -5.30 -29.79
C PHE A 137 -22.57 -4.86 -31.04
N ASP A 138 -23.24 -5.79 -31.72
CA ASP A 138 -23.97 -5.50 -32.95
C ASP A 138 -25.34 -4.84 -32.70
N SER A 139 -25.85 -4.94 -31.48
CA SER A 139 -27.18 -4.45 -31.10
C SER A 139 -27.16 -3.06 -30.47
N PHE A 140 -25.98 -2.47 -30.23
CA PHE A 140 -25.85 -1.16 -29.56
C PHE A 140 -26.62 -0.04 -30.27
N ALA A 141 -26.74 -0.09 -31.60
CA ALA A 141 -27.46 0.88 -32.41
C ALA A 141 -29.00 0.80 -32.24
N LEU A 142 -29.51 -0.37 -31.81
CA LEU A 142 -30.94 -0.64 -31.65
C LEU A 142 -31.41 -0.47 -30.20
N PHE A 143 -30.51 -0.15 -29.28
CA PHE A 143 -30.82 -0.03 -27.87
C PHE A 143 -31.66 1.21 -27.56
N THR A 144 -32.75 1.01 -26.82
CA THR A 144 -33.43 2.11 -26.15
C THR A 144 -32.55 2.69 -25.03
N LYS A 145 -32.75 3.96 -24.70
CA LYS A 145 -32.04 4.65 -23.62
C LYS A 145 -32.05 3.87 -22.30
N GLU A 146 -33.16 3.20 -21.98
CA GLU A 146 -33.30 2.41 -20.76
C GLU A 146 -32.39 1.18 -20.72
N ILE A 147 -32.26 0.47 -21.84
CA ILE A 147 -31.39 -0.71 -21.96
C ILE A 147 -29.93 -0.29 -21.85
N TRP A 148 -29.56 0.82 -22.50
CA TRP A 148 -28.22 1.42 -22.38
C TRP A 148 -27.86 1.75 -20.93
N VAL A 149 -28.76 2.40 -20.19
CA VAL A 149 -28.53 2.74 -18.79
C VAL A 149 -28.37 1.48 -17.92
N LYS A 150 -29.23 0.47 -18.09
CA LYS A 150 -29.11 -0.80 -17.34
C LYS A 150 -27.80 -1.52 -17.62
N PHE A 151 -27.38 -1.58 -18.89
CA PHE A 151 -26.11 -2.18 -19.29
C PHE A 151 -24.92 -1.51 -18.60
N VAL A 152 -24.83 -0.18 -18.69
CA VAL A 152 -23.74 0.59 -18.08
C VAL A 152 -23.72 0.42 -16.56
N VAL A 153 -24.89 0.42 -15.91
CA VAL A 153 -24.98 0.23 -14.45
C VAL A 153 -24.51 -1.16 -14.03
N ILE A 154 -24.90 -2.21 -14.76
CA ILE A 154 -24.47 -3.59 -14.48
C ILE A 154 -22.95 -3.74 -14.63
N GLU A 155 -22.38 -3.24 -15.73
CA GLU A 155 -20.93 -3.26 -15.97
C GLU A 155 -20.17 -2.50 -14.89
N PHE A 156 -20.67 -1.32 -14.50
CA PHE A 156 -20.07 -0.53 -13.43
C PHE A 156 -20.07 -1.28 -12.08
N ILE A 157 -21.19 -1.92 -11.73
CA ILE A 157 -21.29 -2.74 -10.50
C ILE A 157 -20.33 -3.92 -10.56
N ALA A 158 -20.23 -4.61 -11.69
CA ALA A 158 -19.34 -5.75 -11.85
C ALA A 158 -17.86 -5.34 -11.71
N LEU A 159 -17.43 -4.26 -12.38
CA LEU A 159 -16.06 -3.75 -12.31
C LEU A 159 -15.70 -3.24 -10.92
N THR A 160 -16.59 -2.48 -10.27
CA THR A 160 -16.35 -1.99 -8.91
C THR A 160 -16.28 -3.13 -7.90
N SER A 161 -17.12 -4.16 -8.04
CA SER A 161 -17.07 -5.37 -7.22
C SER A 161 -15.74 -6.12 -7.42
N ALA A 162 -15.31 -6.30 -8.66
CA ALA A 162 -14.03 -6.95 -8.98
C ALA A 162 -12.84 -6.19 -8.37
N MET A 163 -12.83 -4.85 -8.50
CA MET A 163 -11.79 -4.00 -7.87
C MET A 163 -11.81 -4.12 -6.35
N PHE A 164 -12.99 -4.16 -5.73
CA PHE A 164 -13.12 -4.35 -4.29
C PHE A 164 -12.51 -5.68 -3.84
N PHE A 165 -12.86 -6.80 -4.49
CA PHE A 165 -12.26 -8.09 -4.19
C PHE A 165 -10.74 -8.06 -4.37
N LEU A 166 -10.25 -7.50 -5.49
CA LEU A 166 -8.82 -7.41 -5.77
C LEU A 166 -8.08 -6.62 -4.70
N HIS A 167 -8.62 -5.49 -4.27
CA HIS A 167 -8.05 -4.65 -3.22
C HIS A 167 -7.91 -5.40 -1.90
N ASN A 168 -8.96 -6.11 -1.48
CA ASN A 168 -8.97 -6.85 -0.22
C ASN A 168 -8.00 -8.04 -0.21
N ILE A 169 -7.85 -8.74 -1.34
CA ILE A 169 -6.96 -9.90 -1.42
C ILE A 169 -5.51 -9.53 -1.75
N HIS A 170 -5.24 -8.30 -2.21
CA HIS A 170 -3.92 -7.88 -2.65
C HIS A 170 -2.82 -8.07 -1.57
N PRO A 171 -3.04 -7.71 -0.29
CA PRO A 171 -2.09 -8.00 0.79
C PRO A 171 -1.77 -9.49 0.94
N ALA A 172 -2.80 -10.34 0.91
CA ALA A 172 -2.66 -11.79 1.03
C ALA A 172 -1.92 -12.38 -0.17
N LEU A 173 -2.19 -11.91 -1.39
CA LEU A 173 -1.48 -12.33 -2.60
C LEU A 173 0.01 -12.01 -2.55
N GLN A 174 0.38 -10.80 -2.10
CA GLN A 174 1.78 -10.43 -1.94
C GLN A 174 2.46 -11.30 -0.88
N ALA A 175 1.79 -11.54 0.25
CA ALA A 175 2.33 -12.41 1.29
C ALA A 175 2.51 -13.86 0.79
N ILE A 176 1.55 -14.41 0.04
CA ILE A 176 1.66 -15.76 -0.56
C ILE A 176 2.85 -15.82 -1.52
N SER A 177 3.03 -14.81 -2.37
CA SER A 177 4.14 -14.72 -3.31
C SER A 177 5.50 -14.70 -2.59
N ILE A 178 5.64 -13.85 -1.56
CA ILE A 178 6.84 -13.77 -0.71
C ILE A 178 7.10 -15.12 -0.03
N LYS A 179 6.06 -15.74 0.55
CA LYS A 179 6.17 -17.04 1.22
C LYS A 179 6.64 -18.14 0.25
N LYS A 180 6.10 -18.17 -0.97
CA LYS A 180 6.49 -19.12 -2.02
C LYS A 180 7.95 -18.89 -2.44
N ARG A 181 8.37 -17.63 -2.59
CA ARG A 181 9.76 -17.29 -2.92
C ARG A 181 10.73 -17.74 -1.84
N LEU A 182 10.44 -17.45 -0.57
CA LEU A 182 11.28 -17.89 0.56
C LEU A 182 11.37 -19.41 0.65
N ARG A 183 10.27 -20.13 0.36
CA ARG A 183 10.28 -21.59 0.32
C ARG A 183 11.16 -22.16 -0.80
N ASN A 184 11.24 -21.49 -1.95
CA ASN A 184 12.06 -21.94 -3.07
C ASN A 184 13.56 -21.66 -2.90
N LEU A 185 13.94 -20.87 -1.89
CA LEU A 185 15.33 -20.51 -1.59
C LEU A 185 15.94 -21.39 -0.48
N ASN A 186 15.09 -22.15 0.22
CA ASN A 186 15.48 -23.15 1.22
C ASN A 186 15.37 -24.55 0.63
#